data_AF-A0A1Y1JQF2-F1
#
_entry.id   AF-A0A1Y1JQF2-F1
#
_cell.length_a   1.000
_cell.length_b   1.000
_cell.length_c   1.000
_cell.angle_alpha   90.00
_cell.angle_beta   90.00
_cell.angle_gamma   90.00
#
_symmetry.space_group_name_H-M   'P 1'
#
loop_
_entity.id
_entity.type
_entity.pdbx_description
1 polymer ?
#
loop_
_entity_poly.entity_id
_entity_poly.type
_entity_poly.pdbx_seq_one_letter_code
_entity_poly.pdbx_strand_id
1 'polypeptide(L)'
;MGGNIYEIVKEISEYKNIIGTYSDSNNRTTYNNNCNNVNNEISYFQKCKDEEICHKFMYYLNELEGKYNGKDAGCIYLYYWLYVKCNGNCVSTEIIESYINLIKKYESEGDTTMCTKYEKNDISK
;
A
#
# COMPACT_ATOMS: atom_id res chain seq x y z
N MET A 1 19.55 -15.27 12.36
CA MET A 1 20.51 -14.17 12.59
C MET A 1 19.68 -12.91 12.80
N GLY A 2 19.62 -12.41 14.04
CA GLY A 2 18.77 -11.27 14.38
C GLY A 2 19.33 -10.00 13.79
N GLY A 3 18.57 -9.35 12.90
CA GLY A 3 18.89 -8.00 12.42
C GLY A 3 18.98 -7.05 13.61
N ASN A 4 19.95 -6.15 13.57
CA ASN A 4 20.13 -5.17 14.63
C ASN A 4 18.86 -4.30 14.70
N ILE A 5 18.28 -4.10 15.88
CA ILE A 5 17.03 -3.36 16.06
C ILE A 5 17.06 -1.98 15.39
N TYR A 6 18.25 -1.37 15.31
CA TYR A 6 18.49 -0.11 14.60
C TYR A 6 18.26 -0.19 13.09
N GLU A 7 18.62 -1.29 12.43
CA GLU A 7 18.40 -1.49 10.99
C GLU A 7 16.90 -1.64 10.71
N ILE A 8 16.19 -2.41 11.55
CA ILE A 8 14.74 -2.58 11.46
C ILE A 8 14.01 -1.25 11.66
N VAL A 9 14.39 -0.47 12.68
CA VAL A 9 13.78 0.84 12.95
C VAL A 9 14.07 1.83 11.81
N LYS A 10 15.26 1.78 11.23
CA LYS A 10 15.61 2.62 10.07
C LYS A 10 14.75 2.27 8.86
N GLU A 11 14.61 1.00 8.52
CA GLU A 11 13.75 0.54 7.41
C GLU A 11 12.29 0.96 7.61
N ILE A 12 11.72 0.74 8.80
CA ILE A 12 10.34 1.17 9.12
C ILE A 12 10.18 2.69 8.98
N SER A 13 11.17 3.45 9.44
CA SER A 13 11.15 4.91 9.34
C SER A 13 11.20 5.38 7.88
N GLU A 14 11.97 4.71 7.03
CA GLU A 14 11.98 5.00 5.60
C GLU A 14 10.62 4.74 4.95
N TYR A 15 9.99 3.59 5.24
CA TYR A 15 8.66 3.28 4.70
C TYR A 15 7.60 4.27 5.18
N LYS A 16 7.62 4.62 6.47
CA LYS A 16 6.74 5.67 7.02
C LYS A 16 6.94 7.00 6.30
N ASN A 17 8.20 7.37 6.01
CA ASN A 17 8.51 8.64 5.38
C ASN A 17 7.96 8.70 3.95
N ILE A 18 8.03 7.61 3.16
CA ILE A 18 7.46 7.57 1.81
C ILE A 18 5.98 7.94 1.83
N ILE A 19 5.17 7.33 2.71
CA ILE A 19 3.75 7.70 2.81
C ILE A 19 3.59 9.17 3.26
N GLY A 20 4.44 9.62 4.19
CA GLY A 20 4.40 10.98 4.73
C GLY A 20 4.81 12.08 3.75
N THR A 21 5.62 11.77 2.74
CA THR A 21 6.06 12.73 1.70
C THR A 21 5.07 12.86 0.55
N TYR A 22 4.02 12.04 0.51
CA TYR A 22 2.93 12.21 -0.43
C TYR A 22 2.32 13.61 -0.29
N SER A 23 2.19 14.33 -1.41
CA SER A 23 1.48 15.61 -1.46
C SER A 23 0.51 15.64 -2.64
N ASP A 24 -0.72 16.01 -2.33
CA ASP A 24 -1.82 16.16 -3.30
C ASP A 24 -1.44 17.08 -4.46
N SER A 25 -0.73 18.18 -4.17
CA SER A 25 -0.35 19.18 -5.17
C SER A 25 0.59 18.65 -6.25
N ASN A 26 1.38 17.62 -5.94
CA ASN A 26 2.43 17.12 -6.83
C ASN A 26 2.04 15.79 -7.48
N ASN A 27 1.26 14.96 -6.79
CA ASN A 27 1.12 13.55 -7.14
C ASN A 27 -0.32 13.13 -7.50
N ARG A 28 -1.33 13.98 -7.24
CA ARG A 28 -2.74 13.61 -7.45
C ARG A 28 -3.07 13.36 -8.91
N THR A 29 -2.56 14.18 -9.83
CA THR A 29 -2.82 14.01 -11.28
C THR A 29 -2.19 12.74 -11.83
N THR A 30 -1.03 12.32 -11.30
CA THR A 30 -0.29 11.13 -11.76
C THR A 30 -1.09 9.85 -11.56
N TYR A 31 -1.73 9.68 -10.40
CA TYR A 31 -2.46 8.46 -10.04
C TYR A 31 -3.97 8.58 -10.18
N ASN A 32 -4.45 9.66 -10.79
CA ASN A 32 -5.87 9.93 -10.91
C ASN A 32 -6.58 8.84 -11.73
N ASN A 33 -5.93 8.31 -12.77
CA ASN A 33 -6.46 7.20 -13.57
C ASN A 33 -6.55 5.90 -12.76
N ASN A 34 -5.56 5.62 -11.91
CA ASN A 34 -5.60 4.48 -10.99
C ASN A 34 -6.76 4.61 -10.00
N CYS A 35 -7.01 5.82 -9.51
CA CYS A 35 -7.87 6.06 -8.35
C CYS A 35 -9.30 6.50 -8.65
N ASN A 36 -9.57 7.06 -9.83
CA ASN A 36 -10.90 7.53 -10.24
C ASN A 36 -11.95 6.40 -10.27
N ASN A 37 -11.54 5.17 -10.58
CA ASN A 37 -12.43 4.01 -10.61
C ASN A 37 -12.39 3.22 -9.29
N VAL A 38 -11.24 3.20 -8.61
CA VAL A 38 -11.05 2.43 -7.37
C VAL A 38 -11.96 2.91 -6.24
N ASN A 39 -12.17 4.22 -6.10
CA ASN A 39 -13.07 4.75 -5.07
C ASN A 39 -14.56 4.41 -5.31
N ASN A 40 -14.91 4.04 -6.55
CA ASN A 40 -16.26 3.60 -6.93
C ASN A 40 -16.39 2.06 -6.94
N GLU A 41 -15.31 1.34 -7.27
CA GLU A 41 -15.27 -0.12 -7.37
C GLU A 41 -14.99 -0.81 -6.02
N ILE A 42 -14.29 -0.14 -5.11
CA ILE A 42 -13.92 -0.69 -3.80
C ILE A 42 -14.68 0.07 -2.72
N SER A 43 -15.90 -0.42 -2.43
CA SER A 43 -16.82 0.12 -1.43
C SER A 43 -16.20 0.25 -0.03
N TYR A 44 -15.13 -0.49 0.25
CA TYR A 44 -14.43 -0.48 1.53
C TYR A 44 -13.65 0.82 1.77
N PHE A 45 -13.15 1.51 0.75
CA PHE A 45 -12.43 2.78 0.96
C PHE A 45 -13.36 3.90 1.41
N GLN A 46 -14.62 3.88 0.96
CA GLN A 46 -15.65 4.78 1.45
C GLN A 46 -15.86 4.61 2.97
N LYS A 47 -15.73 3.37 3.49
CA LYS A 47 -15.79 3.09 4.92
C LYS A 47 -14.57 3.62 5.67
N CYS A 48 -13.38 3.63 5.06
CA CYS A 48 -12.16 4.15 5.67
C CYS A 48 -12.11 5.70 5.75
N LYS A 49 -13.05 6.42 5.12
CA LYS A 49 -13.21 7.89 5.16
C LYS A 49 -11.95 8.70 4.80
N ASP A 50 -11.07 8.14 3.98
CA ASP A 50 -9.83 8.80 3.53
C ASP A 50 -9.73 8.62 2.01
N GLU A 51 -10.16 9.65 1.28
CA GLU A 51 -10.22 9.67 -0.20
C GLU A 51 -8.83 9.61 -0.85
N GLU A 52 -7.78 9.85 -0.07
CA GLU A 52 -6.39 9.84 -0.52
C GLU A 52 -5.73 8.47 -0.35
N ILE A 53 -6.41 7.47 0.23
CA ILE A 53 -5.83 6.13 0.45
C ILE A 53 -5.28 5.55 -0.85
N CYS A 54 -6.08 5.56 -1.92
CA CYS A 54 -5.63 5.02 -3.21
C CYS A 54 -4.39 5.78 -3.72
N HIS A 55 -4.40 7.11 -3.70
CA HIS A 55 -3.29 7.90 -4.23
C HIS A 55 -2.00 7.72 -3.42
N LYS A 56 -2.10 7.68 -2.09
CA LYS A 56 -0.96 7.38 -1.20
C LYS A 56 -0.42 5.98 -1.45
N PHE A 57 -1.30 5.01 -1.68
CA PHE A 57 -0.92 3.63 -1.95
C PHE A 57 -0.16 3.51 -3.28
N MET A 58 -0.69 4.12 -4.35
CA MET A 58 -0.06 4.10 -5.68
C MET A 58 1.29 4.82 -5.67
N TYR A 59 1.35 5.99 -5.03
CA TYR A 59 2.61 6.71 -4.85
C TYR A 59 3.65 5.87 -4.10
N TYR A 60 3.23 5.24 -3.00
CA TYR A 60 4.12 4.40 -2.22
C TYR A 60 4.67 3.21 -3.01
N LEU A 61 3.82 2.54 -3.81
CA LEU A 61 4.26 1.43 -4.66
C LEU A 61 5.27 1.89 -5.71
N ASN A 62 5.07 3.05 -6.32
CA ASN A 62 6.02 3.64 -7.27
C ASN A 62 7.39 3.94 -6.63
N GLU A 63 7.39 4.55 -5.46
CA GLU A 63 8.63 4.80 -4.71
C GLU A 63 9.32 3.49 -4.27
N LEU A 64 8.54 2.48 -3.91
CA LEU A 64 9.03 1.17 -3.53
C LEU A 64 9.58 0.38 -4.73
N GLU A 65 9.01 0.56 -5.92
CA GLU A 65 9.46 -0.09 -7.16
C GLU A 65 10.90 0.32 -7.50
N GLY A 66 11.22 1.61 -7.31
CA GLY A 66 12.56 2.17 -7.49
C GLY A 66 13.61 1.69 -6.50
N LYS A 67 13.23 0.98 -5.41
CA LYS A 67 14.19 0.43 -4.44
C LYS A 67 14.73 -0.94 -4.89
N TYR A 68 16.05 -1.10 -4.86
CA TYR A 68 16.75 -2.36 -5.22
C TYR A 68 16.51 -3.50 -4.21
N ASN A 69 16.31 -3.19 -2.93
CA ASN A 69 16.09 -4.14 -1.83
C ASN A 69 14.91 -3.71 -0.94
N GLY A 70 14.28 -4.66 -0.25
CA GLY A 70 13.26 -4.37 0.77
C GLY A 70 11.82 -4.21 0.27
N LYS A 71 11.52 -4.64 -0.96
CA LYS A 71 10.16 -4.57 -1.53
C LYS A 71 9.14 -5.33 -0.66
N ASP A 72 9.47 -6.51 -0.19
CA ASP A 72 8.57 -7.30 0.67
C ASP A 72 8.29 -6.61 2.01
N ALA A 73 9.32 -6.12 2.70
CA ALA A 73 9.16 -5.42 3.97
C ALA A 73 8.35 -4.13 3.80
N GLY A 74 8.59 -3.40 2.71
CA GLY A 74 7.83 -2.21 2.36
C GLY A 74 6.37 -2.52 2.04
N CYS A 75 6.09 -3.60 1.34
CA CYS A 75 4.74 -4.04 1.05
C CYS A 75 4.01 -4.55 2.33
N ILE A 76 4.71 -5.20 3.27
CA ILE A 76 4.15 -5.57 4.60
C ILE A 76 3.80 -4.31 5.39
N TYR A 77 4.70 -3.32 5.41
CA TYR A 77 4.43 -2.03 6.05
C TYR A 77 3.17 -1.37 5.45
N LEU A 78 3.04 -1.38 4.12
CA LEU A 78 1.89 -0.81 3.43
C LEU A 78 0.57 -1.50 3.81
N TYR A 79 0.57 -2.82 3.96
CA TYR A 79 -0.59 -3.56 4.46
C TYR A 79 -0.98 -3.10 5.88
N TYR A 80 -0.01 -3.01 6.80
CA TYR A 80 -0.30 -2.55 8.16
C TYR A 80 -0.74 -1.10 8.23
N TRP A 81 -0.19 -0.23 7.38
CA TRP A 81 -0.64 1.15 7.24
C TRP A 81 -2.11 1.20 6.82
N LEU A 82 -2.50 0.41 5.80
CA LEU A 82 -3.89 0.33 5.35
C LEU A 82 -4.79 -0.25 6.44
N TYR A 83 -4.31 -1.29 7.14
CA TYR A 83 -5.02 -1.87 8.27
C TYR A 83 -5.31 -0.82 9.34
N VAL A 84 -4.31 -0.07 9.81
CA VAL A 84 -4.51 0.98 10.83
C VAL A 84 -5.49 2.06 10.35
N LYS A 85 -5.46 2.41 9.06
CA LYS A 85 -6.36 3.41 8.47
C LYS A 85 -7.82 2.96 8.40
N CYS A 86 -8.05 1.68 8.15
CA CYS A 86 -9.39 1.11 7.97
C CYS A 86 -9.90 0.39 9.22
N ASN A 87 -9.05 0.13 10.22
CA ASN A 87 -9.42 -0.58 11.44
C ASN A 87 -10.50 0.19 12.20
N GLY A 88 -11.53 -0.53 12.65
CA GLY A 88 -12.72 0.03 13.29
C GLY A 88 -13.85 0.43 12.31
N ASN A 89 -13.57 0.53 11.00
CA ASN A 89 -14.59 0.79 9.98
C ASN A 89 -14.78 -0.36 8.98
N CYS A 90 -13.76 -1.22 8.82
CA CYS A 90 -13.78 -2.40 7.96
C CYS A 90 -13.37 -3.65 8.75
N VAL A 91 -13.87 -4.81 8.35
CA VAL A 91 -13.37 -6.10 8.87
C VAL A 91 -12.05 -6.47 8.19
N SER A 92 -11.24 -7.32 8.83
CA SER A 92 -9.89 -7.68 8.35
C SER A 92 -9.88 -8.25 6.93
N THR A 93 -10.88 -9.05 6.56
CA THR A 93 -11.00 -9.63 5.21
C THR A 93 -11.19 -8.55 4.14
N GLU A 94 -12.01 -7.55 4.41
CA GLU A 94 -12.24 -6.42 3.49
C GLU A 94 -10.96 -5.59 3.27
N ILE A 95 -10.15 -5.44 4.33
CA ILE A 95 -8.87 -4.74 4.28
C ILE A 95 -7.86 -5.51 3.42
N ILE A 96 -7.80 -6.85 3.58
CA ILE A 96 -6.94 -7.72 2.76
C ILE A 96 -7.37 -7.70 1.29
N GLU A 97 -8.67 -7.80 1.00
CA GLU A 97 -9.20 -7.69 -0.37
C GLU A 97 -8.84 -6.35 -1.00
N SER A 98 -9.01 -5.26 -0.25
CA SER A 98 -8.64 -3.91 -0.69
C SER A 98 -7.16 -3.80 -1.03
N TYR A 99 -6.30 -4.34 -0.16
CA TYR A 99 -4.85 -4.37 -0.35
C TYR A 99 -4.46 -5.10 -1.65
N ILE A 100 -5.01 -6.30 -1.86
CA ILE A 100 -4.75 -7.13 -3.05
C ILE A 100 -5.23 -6.42 -4.32
N ASN A 101 -6.43 -5.83 -4.29
CA ASN A 101 -6.98 -5.14 -5.45
C ASN A 101 -6.17 -3.91 -5.84
N LEU A 102 -5.69 -3.13 -4.87
CA LEU A 102 -4.82 -1.98 -5.14
C LEU A 102 -3.49 -2.40 -5.75
N ILE A 103 -2.88 -3.50 -5.28
CA ILE A 103 -1.66 -4.06 -5.90
C ILE A 103 -1.96 -4.46 -7.33
N LYS A 104 -2.99 -5.28 -7.57
CA LYS A 104 -3.33 -5.73 -8.93
C LYS A 104 -3.61 -4.56 -9.87
N LYS A 105 -4.24 -3.49 -9.37
CA LYS A 105 -4.49 -2.29 -10.16
C LYS A 105 -3.18 -1.60 -10.55
N TYR A 106 -2.26 -1.46 -9.61
CA TYR A 106 -0.92 -0.93 -9.88
C TYR A 106 -0.17 -1.78 -10.92
N GLU A 107 -0.15 -3.11 -10.72
CA GLU A 107 0.53 -4.05 -11.61
C GLU A 107 -0.14 -4.16 -12.98
N SER A 108 -1.45 -3.91 -13.10
CA SER A 108 -2.14 -3.94 -14.40
C SER A 108 -1.75 -2.78 -15.32
N GLU A 109 -1.15 -1.73 -14.77
CA GLU A 109 -0.74 -0.53 -15.49
C GLU A 109 0.78 -0.49 -15.77
N GLY A 110 1.54 -1.44 -15.23
CA GLY A 110 3.00 -1.60 -15.45
C GLY A 110 3.37 -3.04 -15.79
N ASP A 111 4.63 -3.28 -16.17
CA ASP A 111 5.15 -4.65 -16.44
C ASP A 111 5.88 -5.21 -15.22
N THR A 112 5.44 -4.82 -14.02
CA THR A 112 6.14 -5.07 -12.76
C THR A 112 5.25 -5.85 -11.81
N THR A 113 5.78 -6.95 -11.27
CA THR A 113 5.18 -7.66 -10.14
C THR A 113 5.78 -7.14 -8.84
N MET A 114 4.94 -6.58 -7.99
CA MET A 114 5.29 -6.12 -6.66
C MET A 114 4.73 -7.09 -5.65
N CYS A 115 5.23 -7.00 -4.41
CA CYS A 115 4.45 -7.53 -3.31
C CYS A 115 4.12 -9.06 -3.43
N THR A 116 5.04 -9.91 -3.87
CA THR A 116 4.70 -11.33 -4.21
C THR A 116 4.53 -12.28 -3.02
N LYS A 117 4.85 -11.84 -1.80
CA LYS A 117 4.76 -12.68 -0.59
C LYS A 117 3.34 -12.86 -0.05
N TYR A 118 2.38 -11.98 -0.37
CA TYR A 118 0.99 -12.13 0.07
C TYR A 118 0.28 -13.28 -0.64
N GLU A 119 0.72 -13.64 -1.85
CA GLU A 119 0.17 -14.77 -2.60
C GLU A 119 0.60 -16.13 -2.05
N LYS A 120 1.73 -16.19 -1.34
CA LYS A 120 2.29 -17.46 -0.80
C LYS A 120 1.83 -17.77 0.62
N ASN A 121 1.42 -16.76 1.38
CA ASN A 121 0.87 -16.93 2.70
C ASN A 121 -0.61 -16.63 2.61
N ASP A 122 -1.46 -17.66 2.59
CA ASP A 122 -2.88 -17.54 2.93
C ASP A 122 -3.01 -16.69 4.20
N ILE A 123 -3.27 -15.38 4.08
CA ILE A 123 -3.55 -14.47 5.21
C ILE A 123 -5.00 -14.72 5.73
N SER A 124 -5.52 -15.92 5.49
CA SER A 124 -6.91 -16.34 5.66
C SER A 124 -7.02 -17.63 6.49
N LYS A 125 -6.13 -17.85 7.46
CA LYS A 125 -6.32 -18.88 8.49
C LYS A 125 -6.33 -18.28 9.89
#